data_AF-A0A2X3CRM8-F1
#
_entry.id   AF-A0A2X3CRM8-F1
#
_cell.length_a   1.000
_cell.length_b   1.000
_cell.length_c   1.000
_cell.angle_alpha   90.00
_cell.angle_beta   90.00
_cell.angle_gamma   90.00
#
_symmetry.space_group_name_H-M   'P 1'
#
loop_
_entity.id
_entity.type
_entity.pdbx_description
1 polymer ?
#
loop_
_entity_poly.entity_id
_entity_poly.type
_entity_poly.pdbx_seq_one_letter_code
_entity_poly.pdbx_strand_id
1 'polypeptide(L)'
;MTLTEEQKALFDALTALQKRFVTHLLNGSNQTEAYRKAGGRAKGAGERSKANQIVTNSNVQAFLKSVQYQAINEAIMTRTEALERLSKMGRTSLSDIADFRNCLIGEDEEGNPVYQASWSFRDSALQDPEAMAAVAELTTGKDGIKLKMHDPKAAIKQLGEMMGWEAPKQVDNISSDGSMTPKAPVVIRLVGVKSSDEPG
;
A
#
# COMPACT_ATOMS: atom_id res chain seq x y z
N MET A 1 -7.95 18.17 -8.92
CA MET A 1 -6.51 18.31 -9.23
C MET A 1 -6.17 19.77 -9.32
N THR A 2 -5.41 20.28 -8.36
CA THR A 2 -4.80 21.62 -8.43
C THR A 2 -3.45 21.49 -9.13
N LEU A 3 -3.30 22.08 -10.31
CA LEU A 3 -2.02 22.07 -11.04
C LEU A 3 -0.98 22.94 -10.31
N THR A 4 0.27 22.48 -10.26
CA THR A 4 1.41 23.28 -9.79
C THR A 4 1.66 24.48 -10.72
N GLU A 5 2.43 25.48 -10.29
CA GLU A 5 2.73 26.65 -11.15
C GLU A 5 3.44 26.25 -12.45
N GLU A 6 4.38 25.31 -12.39
CA GLU A 6 5.07 24.76 -13.56
C GLU A 6 4.10 24.02 -14.49
N GLN A 7 3.19 23.22 -13.94
CA GLN A 7 2.16 22.52 -14.72
C GLN A 7 1.17 23.50 -15.35
N LYS A 8 0.83 24.60 -14.67
CA LYS A 8 0.00 25.67 -15.24
C LYS A 8 0.71 26.33 -16.41
N ALA A 9 2.00 26.65 -16.28
CA ALA A 9 2.79 27.20 -17.38
C ALA A 9 2.86 26.26 -18.59
N LEU A 10 3.10 24.96 -18.35
CA LEU A 10 3.08 23.93 -19.40
C LEU A 10 1.70 23.77 -20.03
N PHE A 11 0.63 23.80 -19.23
CA PHE A 11 -0.74 23.76 -19.71
C PHE A 11 -1.06 24.99 -20.55
N ASP A 12 -0.63 26.18 -20.12
CA ASP A 12 -0.89 27.44 -20.81
C ASP A 12 -0.15 27.60 -22.12
N ALA A 13 0.99 26.95 -22.27
CA ALA A 13 1.70 26.81 -23.54
C ALA A 13 0.96 25.93 -24.57
N LEU A 14 -0.08 25.18 -24.18
CA LEU A 14 -0.87 24.36 -25.09
C LEU A 14 -1.94 25.20 -25.81
N THR A 15 -2.21 24.83 -27.07
CA THR A 15 -3.34 25.39 -27.82
C THR A 15 -4.69 25.01 -27.19
N ALA A 16 -5.75 25.75 -27.47
CA ALA A 16 -7.09 25.48 -26.93
C ALA A 16 -7.59 24.05 -27.21
N LEU A 17 -7.26 23.49 -28.38
CA LEU A 17 -7.59 22.10 -28.73
C LEU A 17 -6.77 21.10 -27.90
N GLN A 18 -5.46 21.34 -27.73
CA GLN A 18 -4.58 20.49 -26.93
C GLN A 18 -4.96 20.51 -25.45
N LYS A 19 -5.31 21.68 -24.88
CA LYS A 19 -5.82 21.81 -23.51
C LYS A 19 -7.02 20.88 -23.27
N ARG A 20 -8.04 20.96 -24.13
CA ARG A 20 -9.24 20.10 -24.05
C ARG A 20 -8.90 18.62 -24.24
N PHE A 21 -7.99 18.33 -25.17
CA PHE A 21 -7.52 16.98 -25.46
C PHE A 21 -6.89 16.33 -24.23
N VAL A 22 -5.91 16.99 -23.59
CA VAL A 22 -5.24 16.44 -22.40
C VAL A 22 -6.18 16.33 -21.21
N THR A 23 -7.15 17.25 -21.05
CA THR A 23 -8.18 17.13 -20.00
C THR A 23 -9.02 15.86 -20.18
N HIS A 24 -9.48 15.56 -21.40
CA HIS A 24 -10.24 14.34 -21.64
C HIS A 24 -9.40 13.06 -21.48
N LEU A 25 -8.11 13.12 -21.82
CA LEU A 25 -7.18 12.00 -21.64
C LEU A 25 -6.96 11.70 -20.15
N LEU A 26 -6.74 12.74 -19.32
CA LEU A 26 -6.60 12.61 -17.87
C LEU A 26 -7.90 12.13 -17.20
N ASN A 27 -9.06 12.43 -17.79
CA ASN A 27 -10.36 11.91 -17.35
C ASN A 27 -10.66 10.49 -17.85
N GLY A 28 -9.66 9.77 -18.38
CA GLY A 28 -9.76 8.35 -18.74
C GLY A 28 -10.30 8.05 -20.15
N SER A 29 -10.48 9.06 -21.02
CA SER A 29 -10.84 8.80 -22.42
C SER A 29 -9.64 8.25 -23.19
N ASN A 30 -9.86 7.35 -24.15
CA ASN A 30 -8.80 6.94 -25.08
C ASN A 30 -8.43 8.10 -26.04
N GLN A 31 -7.28 8.03 -26.70
CA GLN A 31 -6.76 9.13 -27.54
C GLN A 31 -7.74 9.58 -28.64
N THR A 32 -8.45 8.65 -29.27
CA THR A 32 -9.38 8.99 -30.36
C THR A 32 -10.63 9.67 -29.82
N GLU A 33 -11.17 9.18 -28.70
CA GLU A 33 -12.27 9.80 -27.99
C GLU A 33 -11.91 11.18 -27.43
N ALA A 34 -10.72 11.33 -26.86
CA ALA A 34 -10.22 12.60 -26.36
C ALA A 34 -10.15 13.64 -27.49
N TYR A 35 -9.69 13.25 -28.68
CA TYR A 35 -9.66 14.11 -29.87
C TYR A 35 -11.05 14.54 -30.33
N ARG A 36 -12.00 13.59 -30.37
CA ARG A 36 -13.39 13.87 -30.75
C ARG A 36 -14.06 14.82 -29.75
N LYS A 37 -13.94 14.52 -28.46
CA LYS A 37 -14.51 15.34 -27.37
C LYS A 37 -13.86 16.72 -27.28
N ALA A 38 -12.57 16.84 -27.63
CA ALA A 38 -11.87 18.12 -27.68
C ALA A 38 -12.34 19.07 -28.81
N GLY A 39 -13.14 18.56 -29.77
CA GLY A 39 -13.61 19.34 -30.93
C GLY A 39 -12.73 19.18 -32.18
N GLY A 40 -12.03 18.05 -32.31
CA GLY A 40 -11.26 17.72 -33.50
C GLY A 40 -12.11 17.68 -34.78
N ARG A 41 -11.58 18.20 -35.88
CA ARG A 41 -12.31 18.32 -37.16
C ARG A 41 -12.12 17.12 -38.10
N ALA A 42 -11.11 16.29 -37.87
CA ALA A 42 -10.88 15.10 -38.69
C ALA A 42 -11.97 14.05 -38.43
N LYS A 43 -12.29 13.24 -39.44
CA LYS A 43 -13.30 12.18 -39.37
C LYS A 43 -12.70 10.83 -39.74
N GLY A 44 -13.23 9.75 -39.17
CA GLY A 44 -12.86 8.37 -39.53
C GLY A 44 -11.38 8.07 -39.24
N ALA A 45 -10.66 7.48 -40.18
CA ALA A 45 -9.24 7.13 -40.01
C ALA A 45 -8.32 8.33 -39.72
N GLY A 46 -8.75 9.54 -40.10
CA GLY A 46 -8.03 10.79 -39.81
C GLY A 46 -8.05 11.19 -38.33
N GLU A 47 -9.06 10.76 -37.55
CA GLU A 47 -9.16 11.05 -36.11
C GLU A 47 -7.98 10.44 -35.35
N ARG A 48 -7.69 9.17 -35.60
CA ARG A 48 -6.57 8.46 -34.96
C ARG A 48 -5.23 9.07 -35.32
N SER A 49 -5.03 9.41 -36.60
CA SER A 49 -3.78 10.04 -37.07
C SER A 49 -3.55 11.40 -36.40
N LYS A 50 -4.59 12.24 -36.32
CA LYS A 50 -4.49 13.56 -35.67
C LYS A 50 -4.38 13.48 -34.16
N ALA A 51 -5.08 12.54 -33.52
CA ALA A 51 -4.91 12.25 -32.10
C ALA A 51 -3.46 11.85 -31.80
N ASN A 52 -2.87 10.96 -32.60
CA ASN A 52 -1.47 10.55 -32.42
C ASN A 52 -0.50 11.74 -32.59
N GLN A 53 -0.68 12.57 -33.62
CA GLN A 53 0.13 13.78 -33.82
C GLN A 53 0.09 14.72 -32.61
N ILE A 54 -1.09 14.90 -32.00
CA ILE A 54 -1.26 15.72 -30.80
C ILE A 54 -0.56 15.09 -29.61
N VAL A 55 -0.70 13.78 -29.41
CA VAL A 55 -0.03 13.07 -28.31
C VAL A 55 1.48 13.11 -28.47
N THR A 56 2.03 13.02 -29.68
CA THR A 56 3.48 13.06 -29.91
C THR A 56 4.07 14.47 -29.86
N ASN A 57 3.24 15.51 -29.75
CA ASN A 57 3.72 16.88 -29.63
C ASN A 57 4.52 17.06 -28.33
N SER A 58 5.71 17.67 -28.42
CA SER A 58 6.63 17.82 -27.29
C SER A 58 6.02 18.54 -26.09
N ASN A 59 5.20 19.58 -26.32
CA ASN A 59 4.58 20.36 -25.25
C ASN A 59 3.47 19.53 -24.56
N VAL A 60 2.70 18.78 -25.34
CA VAL A 60 1.68 17.86 -24.82
C VAL A 60 2.33 16.74 -24.00
N GLN A 61 3.41 16.14 -24.51
CA GLN A 61 4.19 15.13 -23.77
C GLN A 61 4.76 15.69 -22.48
N ALA A 62 5.35 16.89 -22.51
CA ALA A 62 5.91 17.54 -21.33
C ALA A 62 4.84 17.73 -20.24
N PHE A 63 3.66 18.23 -20.62
CA PHE A 63 2.53 18.38 -19.70
C PHE A 63 2.06 17.02 -19.14
N LEU A 64 1.77 16.04 -20.01
CA LEU A 64 1.29 14.73 -19.57
C LEU A 64 2.29 14.01 -18.65
N LYS A 65 3.59 14.10 -18.97
CA LYS A 65 4.67 13.55 -18.14
C LYS A 65 4.74 14.25 -16.78
N SER A 66 4.59 15.57 -16.74
CA SER A 66 4.61 16.33 -15.48
C SER A 66 3.44 15.97 -14.57
N VAL A 67 2.24 15.73 -15.12
CA VAL A 67 1.06 15.32 -14.37
C VAL A 67 1.20 13.86 -13.92
N GLN A 68 1.66 12.97 -14.80
CA GLN A 68 1.89 11.57 -14.47
C GLN A 68 2.97 11.40 -13.40
N TYR A 69 4.07 12.16 -13.47
CA TYR A 69 5.11 12.14 -12.45
C TYR A 69 4.61 12.61 -11.08
N GLN A 70 3.79 13.67 -11.04
CA GLN A 70 3.15 14.12 -9.80
C GLN A 70 2.17 13.08 -9.25
N ALA A 71 1.30 12.50 -10.09
CA ALA A 71 0.38 11.45 -9.66
C ALA A 71 1.10 10.18 -9.17
N ILE A 72 2.22 9.81 -9.79
CA ILE A 72 3.09 8.71 -9.33
C ILE A 72 3.75 9.08 -8.00
N ASN A 73 4.28 10.29 -7.87
CA ASN A 73 4.91 10.74 -6.63
C ASN A 73 3.92 10.82 -5.47
N GLU A 74 2.69 11.31 -5.68
CA GLU A 74 1.63 11.30 -4.66
C GLU A 74 1.20 9.88 -4.29
N ALA A 75 1.22 8.94 -5.24
CA ALA A 75 0.91 7.54 -4.98
C ALA A 75 2.05 6.78 -4.27
N ILE A 76 3.28 7.29 -4.33
CA ILE A 76 4.44 6.73 -3.66
C ILE A 76 4.55 7.37 -2.27
N MET A 77 4.29 6.57 -1.23
CA MET A 77 4.54 6.97 0.15
C MET A 77 5.97 7.50 0.29
N THR A 78 6.11 8.73 0.78
CA THR A 78 7.42 9.36 0.94
C THR A 78 8.20 8.71 2.09
N ARG A 79 9.54 8.86 2.10
CA ARG A 79 10.35 8.37 3.24
C ARG A 79 9.89 8.98 4.56
N THR A 80 9.58 10.28 4.59
CA THR A 80 9.11 10.98 5.79
C THR A 80 7.77 10.42 6.27
N GLU A 81 6.81 10.25 5.35
CA GLU A 81 5.51 9.66 5.67
C GLU A 81 5.63 8.24 6.21
N ALA A 82 6.51 7.41 5.60
CA ALA A 82 6.79 6.07 6.10
C ALA A 82 7.37 6.09 7.53
N LEU A 83 8.31 7.00 7.80
CA LEU A 83 8.90 7.18 9.13
C LEU A 83 7.86 7.65 10.15
N GLU A 84 6.97 8.56 9.78
CA GLU A 84 5.88 9.05 10.64
C GLU A 84 4.89 7.92 10.98
N ARG A 85 4.49 7.14 9.97
CA ARG A 85 3.58 6.01 10.16
C ARG A 85 4.18 4.93 11.06
N LEU A 86 5.43 4.55 10.81
CA LEU A 86 6.15 3.59 11.67
C LEU A 86 6.37 4.14 13.08
N SER A 87 6.65 5.45 13.21
CA SER A 87 6.82 6.13 14.50
C SER A 87 5.57 6.12 15.35
N LYS A 88 4.39 6.26 14.72
CA LYS A 88 3.09 6.17 15.40
C LYS A 88 2.77 4.74 15.79
N MET A 89 2.95 3.79 14.87
CA MET A 89 2.76 2.35 15.15
C MET A 89 3.67 1.86 16.30
N GLY A 90 4.94 2.28 16.32
CA GLY A 90 5.88 1.93 17.38
C GLY A 90 5.57 2.53 18.75
N ARG A 91 4.79 3.63 18.81
CA ARG A 91 4.37 4.29 20.06
C ARG A 91 3.00 3.86 20.55
N THR A 92 2.15 3.37 19.66
CA THR A 92 0.75 3.02 19.99
C THR A 92 0.73 1.83 20.93
N SER A 93 0.04 1.98 22.07
CA SER A 93 -0.15 0.94 23.08
C SER A 93 -1.57 0.39 23.06
N LEU A 94 -1.78 -0.79 23.65
CA LEU A 94 -3.12 -1.39 23.76
C LEU A 94 -4.10 -0.50 24.53
N SER A 95 -3.62 0.24 25.53
CA SER A 95 -4.41 1.20 26.32
C SER A 95 -4.85 2.44 25.55
N ASP A 96 -4.19 2.76 24.43
CA ASP A 96 -4.62 3.86 23.56
C ASP A 96 -5.84 3.44 22.73
N ILE A 97 -6.02 2.14 22.51
CA ILE A 97 -7.04 1.56 21.62
C ILE A 97 -8.24 1.01 22.40
N ALA A 98 -8.00 0.32 23.51
CA ALA A 98 -9.03 -0.39 24.27
C ALA A 98 -9.07 0.05 25.73
N ASP A 99 -10.29 0.25 26.24
CA ASP A 99 -10.58 0.38 27.66
C ASP A 99 -10.94 -0.99 28.24
N PHE A 100 -10.30 -1.35 29.34
CA PHE A 100 -10.61 -2.57 30.11
C PHE A 100 -11.40 -2.17 31.36
N ARG A 101 -12.53 -2.85 31.61
CA ARG A 101 -13.38 -2.61 32.78
C ARG A 101 -13.85 -3.94 33.37
N ASN A 102 -13.97 -4.02 34.67
CA ASN A 102 -14.68 -5.13 35.31
C ASN A 102 -16.15 -4.75 35.41
N CYS A 103 -17.00 -5.45 34.67
CA CYS A 103 -18.44 -5.25 34.71
C CYS A 103 -19.07 -6.26 35.67
N LEU A 104 -20.01 -5.81 36.50
CA LEU A 104 -20.88 -6.69 37.26
C LEU A 104 -21.87 -7.33 36.28
N ILE A 105 -21.91 -8.66 36.22
CA ILE A 105 -22.68 -9.38 35.19
C ILE A 105 -23.81 -10.23 35.80
N GLY A 106 -23.83 -10.33 37.13
CA GLY A 106 -24.90 -10.97 37.87
C GLY A 106 -24.48 -11.31 39.29
N GLU A 107 -25.25 -12.18 39.91
CA GLU A 107 -24.95 -12.79 41.20
C GLU A 107 -24.82 -14.30 41.00
N ASP A 108 -23.96 -14.95 41.79
CA ASP A 108 -23.85 -16.41 41.81
C ASP A 108 -25.03 -17.06 42.57
N GLU A 109 -25.02 -18.39 42.67
CA GLU A 109 -26.06 -19.14 43.38
C GLU A 109 -26.14 -18.80 44.88
N GLU A 110 -25.13 -18.14 45.45
CA GLU A 110 -25.04 -17.69 46.84
C GLU A 110 -25.37 -16.20 47.01
N GLY A 111 -25.71 -15.49 45.93
CA GLY A 111 -26.03 -14.06 45.94
C GLY A 111 -24.79 -13.14 45.94
N ASN A 112 -23.59 -13.66 45.69
CA ASN A 112 -22.39 -12.84 45.61
C ASN A 112 -22.27 -12.20 44.21
N PRO A 113 -21.86 -10.92 44.11
CA PRO A 113 -21.68 -10.25 42.83
C PRO A 113 -20.56 -10.89 41.99
N VAL A 114 -20.90 -11.33 40.78
CA VAL A 114 -19.99 -11.90 39.78
C VAL A 114 -19.53 -10.81 38.82
N TYR A 115 -18.23 -10.55 38.82
CA TYR A 115 -17.59 -9.62 37.89
C TYR A 115 -16.92 -10.39 36.75
N GLN A 116 -17.08 -9.93 35.52
CA GLN A 116 -16.23 -10.38 34.41
C GLN A 116 -15.57 -9.19 33.73
N ALA A 117 -14.29 -9.40 33.39
CA ALA A 117 -13.51 -8.44 32.63
C ALA A 117 -14.15 -8.26 31.25
N SER A 118 -14.57 -7.04 30.96
CA SER A 118 -15.07 -6.60 29.68
C SER A 118 -14.10 -5.56 29.11
N TRP A 119 -14.10 -5.42 27.80
CA TRP A 119 -13.30 -4.39 27.16
C TRP A 119 -14.04 -3.83 25.95
N SER A 120 -13.78 -2.58 25.63
CA SER A 120 -14.38 -1.86 24.51
C SER A 120 -13.33 -1.02 23.82
N PHE A 121 -13.54 -0.73 22.53
CA PHE A 121 -12.75 0.30 21.88
C PHE A 121 -13.00 1.66 22.54
N ARG A 122 -11.93 2.45 22.64
CA ARG A 122 -12.08 3.87 22.93
C ARG A 122 -12.69 4.57 21.73
N ASP A 123 -13.68 5.41 21.97
CA ASP A 123 -14.25 6.27 20.93
C ASP A 123 -13.19 7.13 20.27
N SER A 124 -12.20 7.61 21.04
CA SER A 124 -11.07 8.39 20.50
C SER A 124 -10.20 7.59 19.53
N ALA A 125 -10.04 6.29 19.75
CA ALA A 125 -9.27 5.43 18.85
C ALA A 125 -10.00 5.20 17.53
N LEU A 126 -11.33 5.06 17.55
CA LEU A 126 -12.15 4.93 16.34
C LEU A 126 -12.11 6.18 15.46
N GLN A 127 -11.82 7.34 16.06
CA GLN A 127 -11.72 8.62 15.37
C GLN A 127 -10.29 8.95 14.91
N ASP A 128 -9.30 8.14 15.30
CA ASP A 128 -7.90 8.31 14.92
C ASP A 128 -7.50 7.23 13.89
N PRO A 129 -7.45 7.59 12.58
CA PRO A 129 -7.05 6.65 11.52
C PRO A 129 -5.66 6.03 11.74
N GLU A 130 -4.79 6.70 12.47
CA GLU A 130 -3.41 6.27 12.69
C GLU A 130 -3.31 5.29 13.86
N ALA A 131 -4.10 5.50 14.93
CA ALA A 131 -4.29 4.51 15.99
C ALA A 131 -4.93 3.23 15.44
N MET A 132 -5.93 3.37 14.56
CA MET A 132 -6.54 2.22 13.88
C MET A 132 -5.58 1.50 12.93
N ALA A 133 -4.63 2.21 12.32
CA ALA A 133 -3.60 1.59 11.49
C ALA A 133 -2.64 0.68 12.27
N ALA A 134 -2.57 0.79 13.60
CA ALA A 134 -1.83 -0.13 14.45
C ALA A 134 -2.57 -1.46 14.68
N VAL A 135 -3.88 -1.53 14.37
CA VAL A 135 -4.69 -2.75 14.49
C VAL A 135 -4.41 -3.65 13.28
N ALA A 136 -3.92 -4.86 13.54
CA ALA A 136 -3.64 -5.87 12.52
C ALA A 136 -4.87 -6.72 12.20
N GLU A 137 -5.69 -7.05 13.20
CA GLU A 137 -6.88 -7.89 13.03
C GLU A 137 -7.93 -7.58 14.11
N LEU A 138 -9.19 -7.58 13.70
CA LEU A 138 -10.34 -7.48 14.59
C LEU A 138 -11.34 -8.59 14.25
N THR A 139 -11.61 -9.47 15.22
CA THR A 139 -12.49 -10.63 15.03
C THR A 139 -13.50 -10.71 16.16
N THR A 140 -14.77 -10.99 15.85
CA THR A 140 -15.82 -11.26 16.86
C THR A 140 -16.09 -12.75 16.89
N GLY A 141 -15.91 -13.38 18.05
CA GLY A 141 -16.13 -14.81 18.27
C GLY A 141 -17.20 -15.08 19.33
N LYS A 142 -17.45 -16.37 19.61
CA LYS A 142 -18.42 -16.80 20.64
C LYS A 142 -18.02 -16.35 22.05
N ASP A 143 -16.71 -16.19 22.28
CA ASP A 143 -16.14 -15.78 23.57
C ASP A 143 -15.88 -14.26 23.67
N GLY A 144 -16.34 -13.48 22.68
CA GLY A 144 -16.18 -12.03 22.63
C GLY A 144 -15.30 -11.53 21.48
N ILE A 145 -14.87 -10.28 21.59
CA ILE A 145 -14.02 -9.62 20.59
C ILE A 145 -12.58 -10.08 20.78
N LYS A 146 -11.82 -10.22 19.69
CA LYS A 146 -10.37 -10.45 19.66
C LYS A 146 -9.71 -9.33 18.88
N LEU A 147 -8.77 -8.65 19.52
CA LEU A 147 -7.97 -7.58 18.93
C LEU A 147 -6.51 -8.04 18.80
N LYS A 148 -5.95 -7.90 17.61
CA LYS A 148 -4.51 -8.09 17.35
C LYS A 148 -3.94 -6.79 16.84
N MET A 149 -2.83 -6.35 17.43
CA MET A 149 -2.07 -5.19 16.98
C MET A 149 -0.83 -5.62 16.20
N HIS A 150 -0.32 -4.75 15.34
CA HIS A 150 1.02 -4.89 14.77
C HIS A 150 2.08 -4.85 15.89
N ASP A 151 3.22 -5.51 15.68
CA ASP A 151 4.31 -5.53 16.65
C ASP A 151 5.05 -4.18 16.67
N PRO A 152 4.98 -3.39 17.76
CA PRO A 152 5.68 -2.11 17.85
C PRO A 152 7.20 -2.28 17.82
N LYS A 153 7.74 -3.42 18.26
CA LYS A 153 9.19 -3.70 18.18
C LYS A 153 9.65 -3.84 16.73
N ALA A 154 8.82 -4.48 15.88
CA ALA A 154 9.10 -4.59 14.46
C ALA A 154 9.12 -3.21 13.79
N ALA A 155 8.18 -2.32 14.14
CA ALA A 155 8.16 -0.95 13.64
C ALA A 155 9.41 -0.16 14.08
N ILE A 156 9.80 -0.25 15.35
CA ILE A 156 11.01 0.43 15.88
C ILE A 156 12.27 -0.10 15.20
N LYS A 157 12.36 -1.41 14.96
CA LYS A 157 13.48 -2.01 14.23
C LYS A 157 13.58 -1.48 12.81
N GLN A 158 12.46 -1.42 12.08
CA GLN A 158 12.43 -0.86 10.72
C GLN A 158 12.83 0.62 10.71
N LEU A 159 12.42 1.40 11.71
CA LEU A 159 12.90 2.78 11.89
C LEU A 159 14.41 2.82 12.07
N GLY A 160 14.97 1.97 12.93
CA GLY A 160 16.42 1.89 13.15
C GLY A 160 17.20 1.53 11.88
N GLU A 161 16.69 0.58 11.09
CA GLU A 161 17.27 0.21 9.79
C GLU A 161 17.20 1.37 8.79
N MET A 162 16.06 2.07 8.70
CA MET A 162 15.90 3.23 7.81
C MET A 162 16.75 4.44 8.24
N MET A 163 17.02 4.58 9.54
CA MET A 163 17.78 5.69 10.13
C MET A 163 19.27 5.38 10.31
N GLY A 164 19.71 4.17 9.96
CA GLY A 164 21.11 3.76 10.05
C GLY A 164 21.63 3.62 11.49
N TRP A 165 20.77 3.26 12.44
CA TRP A 165 21.18 2.98 13.84
C TRP A 165 22.00 1.69 13.94
N GLU A 166 21.74 0.75 13.04
CA GLU A 166 22.47 -0.50 12.94
C GLU A 166 23.70 -0.33 12.05
N ALA A 167 24.81 -0.98 12.43
CA ALA A 167 25.99 -1.04 11.57
C ALA A 167 25.63 -1.69 10.21
N PRO A 168 26.26 -1.28 9.10
CA PRO A 168 26.02 -1.90 7.80
C PRO A 168 26.27 -3.40 7.90
N LYS A 169 25.26 -4.21 7.58
CA LYS A 169 25.47 -5.66 7.46
C LYS A 169 26.32 -5.90 6.22
N GLN A 170 27.53 -6.46 6.42
CA GLN A 170 28.29 -7.03 5.31
C GLN A 170 27.46 -8.17 4.73
N VAL A 171 26.99 -7.97 3.49
CA VAL A 171 26.42 -9.05 2.69
C VAL A 171 27.54 -9.55 1.81
N ASP A 172 28.21 -10.62 2.26
CA ASP A 172 29.17 -11.34 1.42
C ASP A 172 28.39 -12.06 0.32
N ASN A 173 28.30 -11.45 -0.85
CA ASN A 173 27.81 -12.10 -2.08
C ASN A 173 28.83 -13.09 -2.66
N ILE A 174 29.67 -13.67 -1.81
CA ILE A 174 30.67 -14.66 -2.18
C ILE A 174 30.03 -16.02 -1.93
N SER A 175 29.77 -16.78 -3.00
CA SER A 175 29.49 -18.20 -2.85
C SER A 175 30.66 -18.83 -2.11
N SER A 176 30.41 -19.75 -1.19
CA SER A 176 31.46 -20.45 -0.44
C SER A 176 32.46 -21.23 -1.33
N ASP A 177 32.25 -21.25 -2.65
CA ASP A 177 33.10 -21.87 -3.68
C ASP A 177 33.71 -20.89 -4.69
N GLY A 178 33.43 -19.57 -4.59
CA GLY A 178 33.92 -18.55 -5.53
C GLY A 178 33.34 -18.61 -6.95
N SER A 179 32.39 -19.51 -7.24
CA SER A 179 31.73 -19.62 -8.54
C SER A 179 30.46 -18.76 -8.65
N MET A 180 30.35 -17.98 -9.72
CA MET A 180 29.15 -17.18 -10.05
C MET A 180 28.07 -18.01 -10.77
N THR A 181 28.12 -19.33 -10.65
CA THR A 181 27.19 -20.25 -11.33
C THR A 181 26.00 -20.57 -10.43
N PRO A 182 24.75 -20.36 -10.87
CA PRO A 182 23.58 -20.76 -10.10
C PRO A 182 23.62 -22.28 -9.87
N LYS A 183 23.55 -22.69 -8.60
CA LYS A 183 23.54 -24.10 -8.20
C LYS A 183 22.38 -24.81 -8.90
N ALA A 184 22.68 -25.79 -9.76
CA ALA A 184 21.67 -26.55 -10.46
C ALA A 184 20.67 -27.17 -9.46
N PRO A 185 19.36 -27.19 -9.76
CA PRO A 185 18.37 -27.71 -8.84
C PRO A 185 18.65 -29.18 -8.54
N VAL A 186 18.77 -29.50 -7.25
CA VAL A 186 18.96 -30.88 -6.77
C VAL A 186 17.65 -31.63 -6.99
N VAL A 187 17.61 -32.51 -7.99
CA VAL A 187 16.47 -33.40 -8.22
C VAL A 187 16.59 -34.59 -7.27
N ILE A 188 15.88 -34.52 -6.15
CA ILE A 188 15.74 -35.66 -5.23
C ILE A 188 14.65 -36.59 -5.79
N ARG A 189 15.05 -37.76 -6.33
CA ARG A 189 14.11 -38.84 -6.67
C ARG A 189 13.88 -39.71 -5.42
N LEU A 190 12.66 -39.69 -4.90
CA LEU A 190 12.18 -40.67 -3.93
C LEU A 190 11.93 -42.00 -4.65
N VAL A 191 12.72 -43.02 -4.33
CA VAL A 191 12.49 -44.40 -4.80
C VAL A 191 11.72 -45.13 -3.70
N GLY A 192 10.46 -45.49 -3.98
CA GLY A 192 9.66 -46.30 -3.08
C GLY A 192 10.22 -47.72 -2.99
N VAL A 193 10.65 -48.15 -1.81
CA VAL A 193 10.98 -49.55 -1.53
C VAL A 193 9.66 -50.31 -1.40
N LYS A 194 9.36 -51.21 -2.33
CA LYS A 194 8.31 -52.21 -2.13
C LYS A 194 8.80 -53.21 -1.10
N SER A 195 8.21 -53.22 0.08
CA SER A 195 8.32 -54.33 1.02
C SER A 195 7.49 -55.50 0.47
N SER A 196 8.17 -56.47 -0.13
CA SER A 196 7.61 -57.81 -0.31
C SER A 196 7.86 -58.54 1.00
N ASP A 197 6.81 -58.78 1.79
CA ASP A 197 6.73 -59.90 2.74
C ASP A 197 5.30 -59.99 3.30
N GLU A 198 4.50 -60.86 2.68
CA GLU A 198 3.38 -61.55 3.33
C GLU A 198 3.89 -62.94 3.74
N PRO A 199 3.60 -63.40 4.96
CA PRO A 199 3.38 -64.82 5.19
C PRO A 199 1.90 -65.08 5.51
N GLY A 200 1.36 -66.09 4.82
CA GLY A 200 0.04 -66.66 5.11
C GLY A 200 0.00 -67.51 6.37
#